data_AF-A0A378TW04-F1
#
_entry.id   AF-A0A378TW04-F1
#
_cell.length_a   1.000
_cell.length_b   1.000
_cell.length_c   1.000
_cell.angle_alpha   90.00
_cell.angle_beta   90.00
_cell.angle_gamma   90.00
#
_symmetry.space_group_name_H-M   'P 1'
#
loop_
_entity.id
_entity.type
_entity.pdbx_description
1 polymer ?
#
loop_
_entity_poly.entity_id
_entity_poly.type
_entity_poly.pdbx_seq_one_letter_code
_entity_poly.pdbx_strand_id
1 'polypeptide(L)'
;MHIDNDLKKEIYLILADFLNAYRTEDIQILNGKYDISGQFLEEIYEMLDFVEDKSNLRLFPMEEMDKEEGGAAKLQIFASNHTESVVGIEACLYDGQEWIGLIKGIYEPDGFPKFTFHYFST
;
A
#
# COMPACT_ATOMS: atom_id res chain seq x y z
N MET A 1 19.49 -2.02 4.09
CA MET A 1 18.77 -2.34 2.85
C MET A 1 19.07 -1.29 1.79
N HIS A 2 19.36 -1.67 0.55
CA HIS A 2 19.57 -0.71 -0.54
C HIS A 2 18.25 -0.46 -1.26
N ILE A 3 17.91 0.80 -1.51
CA ILE A 3 16.70 1.16 -2.24
C ILE A 3 17.06 1.21 -3.72
N ASP A 4 16.68 0.17 -4.44
CA ASP A 4 16.86 0.04 -5.88
C ASP A 4 15.53 -0.26 -6.59
N ASN A 5 15.60 -0.41 -7.92
CA ASN A 5 14.42 -0.64 -8.74
C ASN A 5 13.81 -2.03 -8.53
N ASP A 6 14.58 -3.03 -8.12
CA ASP A 6 14.05 -4.37 -7.87
C ASP A 6 13.26 -4.38 -6.56
N LEU A 7 13.74 -3.70 -5.52
CA LEU A 7 12.97 -3.48 -4.29
C LEU A 7 11.67 -2.70 -4.56
N LYS A 8 11.72 -1.64 -5.38
CA LYS A 8 10.51 -0.88 -5.77
C LYS A 8 9.47 -1.77 -6.42
N LYS A 9 9.88 -2.63 -7.35
CA LYS A 9 8.98 -3.58 -8.03
C LYS A 9 8.41 -4.60 -7.06
N GLU A 10 9.21 -5.14 -6.14
CA GLU A 10 8.72 -6.07 -5.13
C GLU A 10 7.61 -5.41 -4.28
N ILE A 11 7.88 -4.22 -3.74
CA ILE A 11 6.91 -3.48 -2.94
C ILE A 11 5.65 -3.16 -3.75
N TYR A 12 5.79 -2.71 -4.99
CA TYR A 12 4.65 -2.47 -5.87
C TYR A 12 3.76 -3.72 -6.02
N LEU A 13 4.37 -4.90 -6.23
CA LEU A 13 3.63 -6.15 -6.38
C LEU A 13 2.92 -6.54 -5.08
N ILE A 14 3.54 -6.30 -3.93
CA ILE A 14 2.91 -6.54 -2.61
C ILE A 14 1.72 -5.59 -2.41
N LEU A 15 1.89 -4.30 -2.71
CA LEU A 15 0.79 -3.33 -2.63
C LEU A 15 -0.36 -3.68 -3.56
N ALA A 16 -0.05 -4.17 -4.78
CA ALA A 16 -1.06 -4.61 -5.73
C ALA A 16 -1.84 -5.84 -5.24
N ASP A 17 -1.15 -6.82 -4.64
CA ASP A 17 -1.79 -8.01 -4.04
C ASP A 17 -2.65 -7.62 -2.82
N PHE A 18 -2.13 -6.76 -1.94
CA PHE A 18 -2.86 -6.18 -0.81
C PHE A 18 -4.14 -5.48 -1.27
N LEU A 19 -4.01 -4.53 -2.20
CA LEU A 19 -5.15 -3.77 -2.71
C LEU A 19 -6.14 -4.70 -3.41
N ASN A 20 -5.68 -5.72 -4.12
CA ASN A 20 -6.58 -6.70 -4.71
C ASN A 20 -7.38 -7.44 -3.66
N ALA A 21 -6.73 -7.97 -2.62
CA ALA A 21 -7.39 -8.66 -1.51
C ALA A 21 -8.39 -7.75 -0.79
N TYR A 22 -8.05 -6.48 -0.59
CA TYR A 22 -8.96 -5.49 -0.02
C TYR A 22 -10.22 -5.30 -0.87
N ARG A 23 -10.07 -5.12 -2.20
CA ARG A 23 -11.21 -4.89 -3.11
C ARG A 23 -12.13 -6.10 -3.25
N THR A 24 -11.56 -7.30 -3.23
CA THR A 24 -12.33 -8.55 -3.32
C THR A 24 -12.80 -9.06 -1.96
N GLU A 25 -12.53 -8.30 -0.89
CA GLU A 25 -12.84 -8.68 0.50
C GLU A 25 -12.31 -10.08 0.83
N ASP A 26 -11.10 -10.41 0.34
CA ASP A 26 -10.44 -11.69 0.58
C ASP A 26 -9.82 -11.70 1.98
N ILE A 27 -10.67 -11.97 2.97
CA ILE A 27 -10.31 -12.02 4.39
C ILE A 27 -9.20 -13.05 4.65
N GLN A 28 -9.13 -14.12 3.85
CA GLN A 28 -8.09 -15.15 4.02
C GLN A 28 -6.71 -14.60 3.65
N ILE A 29 -6.60 -13.86 2.56
CA ILE A 29 -5.34 -13.18 2.18
C ILE A 29 -5.02 -12.04 3.13
N LEU A 30 -6.01 -11.20 3.47
CA LEU A 30 -5.83 -10.07 4.38
C LEU A 30 -5.28 -10.52 5.74
N ASN A 31 -5.87 -11.56 6.34
CA ASN A 31 -5.39 -12.11 7.60
C ASN A 31 -4.07 -12.88 7.40
N GLY A 32 -4.02 -13.80 6.43
CA GLY A 32 -2.91 -14.74 6.28
C GLY A 32 -1.60 -14.14 5.75
N LYS A 33 -1.64 -13.03 5.01
CA LYS A 33 -0.43 -12.37 4.46
C LYS A 33 -0.15 -11.01 5.09
N TYR A 34 -1.17 -10.31 5.55
CA TYR A 34 -1.07 -8.93 6.02
C TYR A 34 -1.44 -8.75 7.49
N ASP A 35 -1.83 -9.82 8.19
CA ASP A 35 -2.26 -9.81 9.59
C ASP A 35 -3.42 -8.82 9.86
N ILE A 36 -4.26 -8.61 8.84
CA ILE A 36 -5.41 -7.70 8.89
C ILE A 36 -6.67 -8.51 9.16
N SER A 37 -7.27 -8.32 10.34
CA SER A 37 -8.51 -8.98 10.73
C SER A 37 -9.28 -8.21 11.81
N GLY A 38 -10.53 -8.64 12.07
CA GLY A 38 -11.35 -8.12 13.16
C GLY A 38 -11.58 -6.61 13.08
N GLN A 39 -11.49 -5.93 14.22
CA GLN A 39 -11.71 -4.48 14.32
C GLN A 39 -10.79 -3.67 13.40
N PHE A 40 -9.54 -4.08 13.23
CA PHE A 40 -8.63 -3.34 12.36
C PHE A 40 -9.07 -3.36 10.89
N LEU A 41 -9.65 -4.47 10.42
CA LEU A 41 -10.22 -4.53 9.07
C LEU A 41 -11.44 -3.59 8.93
N GLU A 42 -12.29 -3.53 9.95
CA GLU A 42 -13.45 -2.62 9.97
C GLU A 42 -12.99 -1.15 9.89
N GLU A 43 -11.94 -0.78 10.64
CA GLU A 43 -11.34 0.56 10.58
C GLU A 43 -10.82 0.91 9.18
N ILE A 44 -10.17 -0.03 8.47
CA ILE A 44 -9.72 0.18 7.09
C ILE A 44 -10.92 0.37 6.13
N TYR A 45 -12.03 -0.32 6.36
CA TYR A 45 -13.25 -0.11 5.56
C TYR A 45 -13.88 1.25 5.81
N GLU A 46 -13.90 1.73 7.06
CA GLU A 46 -14.41 3.05 7.40
C GLU A 46 -13.55 4.17 6.79
N MET A 47 -12.22 4.00 6.70
CA MET A 47 -11.33 5.00 6.10
C MET A 47 -11.61 5.28 4.62
N LEU A 48 -12.24 4.35 3.90
CA LEU A 48 -12.59 4.49 2.48
C LEU A 48 -14.10 4.41 2.24
N ASP A 49 -14.94 4.76 3.23
CA ASP A 49 -16.41 4.71 3.09
C ASP A 49 -16.95 5.64 1.99
N PHE A 50 -16.18 6.68 1.64
CA PHE A 50 -16.49 7.63 0.58
C PHE A 50 -16.31 7.05 -0.83
N VAL A 51 -15.63 5.91 -0.96
CA VAL A 51 -15.44 5.22 -2.25
C VAL A 51 -16.66 4.34 -2.51
N GLU A 52 -17.52 4.77 -3.44
CA GLU A 52 -18.79 4.09 -3.75
C GLU A 52 -18.58 2.65 -4.27
N ASP A 53 -17.53 2.44 -5.08
CA ASP A 53 -17.20 1.14 -5.66
C ASP A 53 -15.72 0.82 -5.47
N LYS A 54 -15.42 -0.01 -4.47
CA LYS A 54 -14.04 -0.46 -4.16
C LYS A 54 -13.36 -1.12 -5.36
N SER A 55 -14.09 -1.70 -6.32
CA SER A 55 -13.48 -2.34 -7.49
C SER A 55 -12.72 -1.36 -8.39
N ASN A 56 -13.05 -0.06 -8.31
CA ASN A 56 -12.36 1.01 -9.02
C ASN A 56 -11.02 1.40 -8.40
N LEU A 57 -10.77 0.99 -7.14
CA LEU A 57 -9.51 1.27 -6.47
C LEU A 57 -8.36 0.66 -7.25
N ARG A 58 -7.34 1.46 -7.52
CA ARG A 58 -6.15 1.01 -8.23
C ARG A 58 -4.91 1.79 -7.84
N LEU A 59 -3.78 1.12 -8.04
CA LEU A 59 -2.49 1.80 -8.12
C LEU A 59 -2.29 2.38 -9.52
N PHE A 60 -1.34 3.29 -9.62
CA PHE A 60 -0.78 3.75 -10.89
C PHE A 60 -0.08 2.60 -11.63
N PRO A 61 0.13 2.66 -12.96
CA PRO A 61 0.87 1.63 -13.68
C PRO A 61 2.31 1.53 -13.16
N MET A 62 2.87 0.32 -13.08
CA MET A 62 4.24 0.09 -12.56
C MET A 62 5.30 0.96 -13.26
N GLU A 63 5.17 1.21 -14.56
CA GLU A 63 6.08 2.07 -15.33
C GLU A 63 6.07 3.54 -14.87
N GLU A 64 5.09 3.93 -14.05
CA GLU A 64 4.92 5.27 -13.52
C GLU A 64 5.35 5.43 -12.06
N MET A 65 5.97 4.40 -11.44
CA MET A 65 6.43 4.45 -10.04
C MET A 65 7.25 5.70 -9.69
N ASP A 66 8.08 6.16 -10.63
CA ASP A 66 8.96 7.33 -10.44
C ASP A 66 8.36 8.65 -10.97
N LYS A 67 7.16 8.63 -11.57
CA LYS A 67 6.46 9.86 -11.98
C LYS A 67 5.96 10.60 -10.74
N GLU A 68 5.80 11.91 -10.86
CA GLU A 68 5.32 12.75 -9.75
C GLU A 68 3.79 12.87 -9.75
N GLU A 69 3.20 12.85 -8.56
CA GLU A 69 1.81 13.15 -8.26
C GLU A 69 1.79 13.88 -6.91
N GLY A 70 1.10 15.01 -6.80
CA GLY A 70 1.05 15.78 -5.53
C GLY A 70 2.41 16.29 -5.02
N GLY A 71 3.44 16.37 -5.88
CA GLY A 71 4.79 16.84 -5.52
C GLY A 71 5.75 15.77 -4.98
N ALA A 72 5.37 14.49 -5.04
CA ALA A 72 6.23 13.36 -4.71
C ALA A 72 6.10 12.25 -5.77
N ALA A 73 7.05 11.31 -5.80
CA ALA A 73 6.96 10.14 -6.66
C ALA A 73 5.74 9.29 -6.29
N LYS A 74 5.06 8.70 -7.29
CA LYS A 74 3.88 7.86 -7.08
C LYS A 74 4.15 6.65 -6.18
N LEU A 75 5.39 6.14 -6.17
CA LEU A 75 5.90 5.23 -5.15
C LEU A 75 7.14 5.84 -4.48
N GLN A 76 6.99 6.21 -3.22
CA GLN A 76 8.10 6.66 -2.38
C GLN A 76 8.48 5.57 -1.38
N ILE A 77 9.79 5.33 -1.29
CA ILE A 77 10.41 4.43 -0.31
C ILE A 77 11.49 5.24 0.40
N PHE A 78 11.47 5.25 1.72
CA PHE A 78 12.44 5.97 2.54
C PHE A 78 12.87 5.14 3.74
N ALA A 79 14.09 5.40 4.23
CA ALA A 79 14.60 4.74 5.41
C ALA A 79 13.67 4.99 6.61
N SER A 80 13.26 3.93 7.29
CA SER A 80 12.50 4.06 8.53
C SER A 80 13.46 4.40 9.67
N ASN A 81 13.01 5.22 10.63
CA ASN A 81 13.81 5.61 11.80
C ASN A 81 14.09 4.44 12.78
N HIS A 82 13.51 3.27 12.52
CA HIS A 82 13.51 2.15 13.45
C HIS A 82 14.71 1.21 13.26
N THR A 83 15.10 0.84 12.03
CA THR A 83 16.26 -0.04 11.73
C THR A 83 16.74 0.12 10.28
N GLU A 84 17.96 -0.34 9.97
CA GLU A 84 18.48 -0.41 8.58
C GLU A 84 17.77 -1.46 7.68
N SER A 85 16.87 -2.26 8.26
CA SER A 85 16.14 -3.35 7.60
C SER A 85 14.68 -3.01 7.28
N VAL A 86 14.18 -1.86 7.71
CA VAL A 86 12.78 -1.45 7.50
C VAL A 86 12.73 -0.15 6.69
N VAL A 87 11.81 -0.08 5.73
CA VAL A 87 11.52 1.13 4.97
C VAL A 87 10.08 1.57 5.15
N GLY A 88 9.87 2.88 5.17
CA GLY A 88 8.55 3.48 5.00
C GLY A 88 8.15 3.47 3.54
N ILE A 89 6.85 3.26 3.30
CA ILE A 89 6.24 3.25 1.98
C ILE A 89 5.12 4.29 1.94
N GLU A 90 5.12 5.09 0.89
CA GLU A 90 3.98 5.89 0.47
C GLU A 90 3.68 5.61 -1.00
N ALA A 91 2.44 5.24 -1.31
CA ALA A 91 2.03 4.92 -2.67
C ALA A 91 0.69 5.58 -3.04
N CYS A 92 0.61 6.24 -4.20
CA CYS A 92 -0.61 6.86 -4.68
C CYS A 92 -1.73 5.83 -4.90
N LEU A 93 -2.90 6.14 -4.34
CA LEU A 93 -4.15 5.40 -4.48
C LEU A 93 -5.12 6.21 -5.35
N TYR A 94 -5.79 5.53 -6.27
CA TYR A 94 -6.74 6.13 -7.19
C TYR A 94 -8.10 5.43 -7.10
N ASP A 95 -9.17 6.20 -7.22
CA ASP A 95 -10.51 5.73 -7.57
C ASP A 95 -10.76 6.05 -9.05
N GLY A 96 -10.72 5.03 -9.90
CA GLY A 96 -10.71 5.26 -11.33
C GLY A 96 -9.53 6.17 -11.70
N GLN A 97 -9.76 7.27 -12.42
CA GLN A 97 -8.67 8.17 -12.83
C GLN A 97 -8.34 9.24 -11.77
N GLU A 98 -9.13 9.34 -10.71
CA GLU A 98 -8.97 10.36 -9.69
C GLU A 98 -7.98 9.90 -8.62
N TRP A 99 -7.00 10.75 -8.32
CA TRP A 99 -6.11 10.52 -7.19
C TRP A 99 -6.86 10.86 -5.90
N ILE A 100 -7.01 9.87 -5.02
CA ILE A 100 -7.80 10.02 -3.79
C ILE A 100 -6.95 10.01 -2.52
N GLY A 101 -5.66 9.72 -2.62
CA GLY A 101 -4.77 9.71 -1.46
C GLY A 101 -3.57 8.77 -1.59
N LEU A 102 -3.03 8.35 -0.45
CA LEU A 102 -1.84 7.53 -0.32
C LEU A 102 -2.11 6.31 0.55
N ILE A 103 -1.61 5.15 0.14
CA ILE A 103 -1.40 4.00 1.01
C ILE A 103 -0.11 4.24 1.79
N LYS A 104 -0.17 4.22 3.13
CA LYS A 104 1.02 4.30 3.99
C LYS A 104 1.24 3.01 4.76
N GLY A 105 2.50 2.61 4.87
CA GLY A 105 2.88 1.44 5.64
C GLY A 105 4.39 1.30 5.77
N ILE A 106 4.80 0.15 6.29
CA ILE A 106 6.21 -0.25 6.40
C ILE A 106 6.43 -1.56 5.67
N TYR A 107 7.62 -1.73 5.11
CA TYR A 107 8.08 -2.99 4.57
C TYR A 107 9.29 -3.50 5.34
N GLU A 108 9.19 -4.75 5.77
CA GLU A 108 10.22 -5.52 6.45
C GLU A 108 10.41 -6.85 5.69
N PRO A 109 11.51 -7.01 4.92
CA PRO A 109 11.71 -8.16 4.05
C PRO A 109 11.65 -9.51 4.79
N ASP A 110 12.18 -9.53 6.01
CA ASP A 110 12.26 -10.70 6.89
C ASP A 110 11.11 -10.76 7.92
N GLY A 111 10.19 -9.79 7.87
CA GLY A 111 9.07 -9.65 8.78
C GLY A 111 7.84 -10.45 8.35
N PHE A 112 6.94 -10.68 9.29
CA PHE A 112 5.58 -11.15 9.01
C PHE A 112 4.58 -10.21 9.72
N PRO A 113 3.69 -9.55 8.98
CA PRO A 113 3.62 -9.51 7.51
C PRO A 113 4.82 -8.76 6.89
N LYS A 114 5.15 -9.04 5.62
CA LYS A 114 6.21 -8.30 4.91
C LYS A 114 5.86 -6.82 4.71
N PHE A 115 4.58 -6.54 4.54
CA PHE A 115 4.02 -5.19 4.47
C PHE A 115 2.99 -5.02 5.56
N THR A 116 3.19 -4.01 6.41
CA THR A 116 2.24 -3.62 7.45
C THR A 116 1.57 -2.33 7.03
N PHE A 117 0.26 -2.41 6.79
CA PHE A 117 -0.57 -1.24 6.53
C PHE A 117 -0.68 -0.37 7.78
N HIS A 118 -0.61 0.96 7.64
CA HIS A 118 -0.83 1.90 8.74
C HIS A 118 -2.14 2.68 8.58
N TYR A 119 -2.29 3.45 7.50
CA TYR A 119 -3.50 4.22 7.21
C TYR A 119 -3.51 4.74 5.77
N PHE A 120 -4.68 5.18 5.30
CA PHE A 120 -4.80 6.00 4.10
C PHE A 120 -4.67 7.49 4.46
N SER A 121 -3.94 8.26 3.66
CA SER A 121 -3.82 9.73 3.80
C SER A 121 -4.40 10.42 2.58
N THR A 122 -5.23 11.44 2.78
CA THR A 122 -5.74 12.33 1.73
C THR A 122 -4.97 13.64 1.66
#